data_AF-A0A6G9QQ99-F1
#
_entry.id   AF-A0A6G9QQ99-F1
#
_cell.length_a   1.000
_cell.length_b   1.000
_cell.length_c   1.000
_cell.angle_alpha   90.00
_cell.angle_beta   90.00
_cell.angle_gamma   90.00
#
_symmetry.space_group_name_H-M   'P 1'
#
loop_
_entity.id
_entity.type
_entity.pdbx_description
1 polymer ?
#
loop_
_entity_poly.entity_id
_entity_poly.type
_entity_poly.pdbx_seq_one_letter_code
_entity_poly.pdbx_strand_id
1 'polypeptide(L)'
;MSEVARVKIIEIDPHSYGESVGFKKGDVILKFNDEVLTDASQLRTLVAYTVENESKYLVLRGSEKLTIVAKTQSLGVTLANISQERIVVKRYVGKQEVAINAFKDDAERMASDGYVPTNQTWAEGSYGCGGFLIALLLCFIFVGILVFIYMLIVKPDGTLTVTYEKQSEKSIQAPDDPVETGKVCPDCAEVVKEAAKICRYCRHEFVQ
;
A
#
# COMPACT_ATOMS: atom_id res chain seq x y z
N MET A 1 12.50 6.05 2.75
CA MET A 1 13.11 4.85 2.11
C MET A 1 12.19 4.45 0.99
N SER A 2 12.63 4.56 -0.27
CA SER A 2 11.74 4.43 -1.43
C SER A 2 11.17 3.02 -1.52
N GLU A 3 9.86 2.94 -1.57
CA GLU A 3 9.12 1.71 -1.83
C GLU A 3 9.34 1.35 -3.30
N VAL A 4 10.49 0.72 -3.57
CA VAL A 4 10.83 0.23 -4.90
C VAL A 4 9.82 -0.85 -5.24
N ALA A 5 8.96 -0.58 -6.22
CA ALA A 5 8.00 -1.55 -6.72
C ALA A 5 8.74 -2.80 -7.22
N ARG A 6 8.18 -3.99 -7.03
CA ARG A 6 8.93 -5.26 -7.17
C ARG A 6 8.15 -6.23 -8.04
N VAL A 7 8.86 -7.11 -8.73
CA VAL A 7 8.25 -8.14 -9.59
C VAL A 7 8.28 -9.49 -8.88
N LYS A 8 7.12 -10.11 -8.64
CA LYS A 8 7.03 -11.45 -8.05
C LYS A 8 6.87 -12.51 -9.14
N ILE A 9 7.60 -13.60 -9.01
CA ILE A 9 7.35 -14.81 -9.78
C ILE A 9 6.18 -15.56 -9.12
N ILE A 10 5.04 -15.64 -9.81
CA ILE A 10 3.85 -16.33 -9.30
C ILE A 10 3.82 -17.80 -9.71
N GLU A 11 4.42 -18.12 -10.86
CA GLU A 11 4.48 -19.46 -11.40
C GLU A 11 5.67 -19.58 -12.34
N ILE A 12 6.18 -20.80 -12.49
CA ILE A 12 7.29 -21.14 -13.39
C ILE A 12 6.85 -22.35 -14.19
N ASP A 13 6.99 -22.28 -15.51
CA ASP A 13 6.61 -23.37 -16.39
C ASP A 13 7.59 -24.54 -16.17
N PRO A 14 7.12 -25.79 -16.03
CA PRO A 14 7.98 -26.96 -15.91
C PRO A 14 8.90 -27.09 -17.14
N HIS A 15 10.17 -27.42 -16.92
CA HIS A 15 11.21 -27.52 -17.95
C HIS A 15 11.55 -26.20 -18.65
N SER A 16 11.15 -25.06 -18.08
CA SER A 16 11.53 -23.75 -18.60
C SER A 16 12.99 -23.41 -18.30
N TYR A 17 13.50 -22.42 -19.04
CA TYR A 17 14.83 -21.90 -18.78
C TYR A 17 14.92 -21.29 -17.37
N GLY A 18 13.87 -20.62 -16.91
CA GLY A 18 13.77 -20.01 -15.59
C GLY A 18 13.92 -21.04 -14.47
N GLU A 19 13.30 -22.21 -14.60
CA GLU A 19 13.50 -23.33 -13.67
C GLU A 19 14.96 -23.82 -13.69
N SER A 20 15.54 -23.99 -14.88
CA SER A 20 16.91 -24.51 -15.05
C SER A 20 18.00 -23.62 -14.44
N VAL A 21 17.79 -22.30 -14.44
CA VAL A 21 18.72 -21.32 -13.82
C VAL A 21 18.43 -21.09 -12.34
N GLY A 22 17.43 -21.78 -11.78
CA GLY A 22 17.16 -21.83 -10.35
C GLY A 22 16.19 -20.76 -9.84
N PHE A 23 15.38 -20.12 -10.69
CA PHE A 23 14.24 -19.35 -10.21
C PHE A 23 13.23 -20.27 -9.53
N LYS A 24 12.56 -19.75 -8.50
CA LYS A 24 11.52 -20.47 -7.76
C LYS A 24 10.26 -19.64 -7.65
N LYS A 25 9.11 -20.30 -7.53
CA LYS A 25 7.83 -19.66 -7.21
C LYS A 25 7.99 -18.85 -5.92
N GLY A 26 7.52 -17.60 -5.94
CA GLY A 26 7.59 -16.67 -4.81
C GLY A 26 8.84 -15.79 -4.79
N ASP A 27 9.81 -16.03 -5.67
CA ASP A 27 10.97 -15.16 -5.84
C ASP A 27 10.54 -13.74 -6.24
N VAL A 28 11.23 -12.74 -5.68
CA VAL A 28 10.96 -11.33 -5.98
C VAL A 28 12.16 -10.71 -6.66
N ILE A 29 12.03 -10.37 -7.93
CA ILE A 29 13.09 -9.74 -8.71
C ILE A 29 13.12 -8.25 -8.36
N LEU A 30 14.27 -7.80 -7.87
CA LEU A 30 14.54 -6.42 -7.43
C LEU A 30 15.30 -5.63 -8.49
N LYS A 31 16.26 -6.28 -9.16
CA LYS A 31 17.09 -5.66 -10.19
C LYS A 31 17.31 -6.60 -11.36
N PHE A 32 17.47 -6.01 -12.52
CA PHE A 32 17.95 -6.64 -13.72
C PHE A 32 19.18 -5.89 -14.19
N ASN A 33 20.30 -6.60 -14.29
CA ASN A 33 21.65 -6.05 -14.39
C ASN A 33 21.88 -5.01 -13.28
N ASP A 34 22.17 -3.77 -13.65
CA ASP A 34 22.36 -2.66 -12.70
C ASP A 34 21.10 -1.80 -12.51
N GLU A 35 20.01 -2.13 -13.23
CA GLU A 35 18.76 -1.38 -13.19
C GLU A 35 17.79 -1.91 -12.15
N VAL A 36 17.18 -0.97 -11.42
CA VAL A 36 16.14 -1.26 -10.44
C VAL A 36 14.81 -1.42 -11.17
N LEU A 37 14.14 -2.55 -10.95
CA LEU A 37 12.83 -2.82 -11.54
C LEU A 37 11.74 -2.13 -10.73
N THR A 38 10.74 -1.57 -11.41
CA THR A 38 9.50 -1.08 -10.83
C THR A 38 8.35 -2.02 -11.10
N ASP A 39 8.30 -2.62 -12.30
CA ASP A 39 7.19 -3.48 -12.71
C ASP A 39 7.63 -4.56 -13.71
N ALA A 40 6.73 -5.52 -13.94
CA ALA A 40 6.94 -6.67 -14.80
C ALA A 40 7.06 -6.28 -16.28
N SER A 41 6.44 -5.17 -16.72
CA SER A 41 6.54 -4.69 -18.09
C SER A 41 7.95 -4.15 -18.34
N GLN A 42 8.51 -3.38 -17.40
CA GLN A 42 9.90 -2.91 -17.47
C GLN A 42 10.87 -4.09 -17.59
N LEU A 43 10.69 -5.16 -16.81
CA LEU A 43 11.55 -6.33 -16.92
C LEU A 43 11.47 -6.99 -18.32
N ARG A 44 10.26 -7.16 -18.87
CA ARG A 44 10.08 -7.71 -20.23
C ARG A 44 10.77 -6.85 -21.28
N THR A 45 10.63 -5.53 -21.16
CA THR A 45 11.28 -4.56 -22.02
C THR A 45 12.80 -4.68 -21.92
N LEU A 46 13.37 -4.68 -20.71
CA LEU A 46 14.82 -4.76 -20.51
C LEU A 46 15.40 -6.07 -21.04
N VAL A 47 14.73 -7.20 -20.81
CA VAL A 47 15.15 -8.49 -21.37
C VAL A 47 15.10 -8.47 -22.91
N ALA A 48 14.09 -7.83 -23.52
CA ALA A 48 13.97 -7.75 -24.97
C ALA A 48 15.03 -6.84 -25.63
N TYR A 49 15.46 -5.78 -24.94
CA TYR A 49 16.46 -4.83 -25.45
C TYR A 49 17.91 -5.20 -25.08
N THR A 50 18.11 -6.16 -24.18
CA THR A 50 19.46 -6.59 -23.81
C THR A 50 20.06 -7.47 -24.90
N VAL A 51 21.17 -7.00 -25.46
CA VAL A 51 21.93 -7.71 -26.50
C VAL A 51 22.94 -8.68 -25.88
N GLU A 52 23.21 -8.56 -24.58
CA GLU A 52 24.16 -9.41 -23.87
C GLU A 52 23.66 -10.86 -23.78
N ASN A 53 24.59 -11.81 -23.91
CA ASN A 53 24.28 -13.23 -23.82
C ASN A 53 23.90 -13.67 -22.40
N GLU A 54 24.33 -12.93 -21.38
CA GLU A 54 24.09 -13.22 -19.97
C GLU A 54 23.63 -11.95 -19.26
N SER A 55 22.62 -12.09 -18.41
CA SER A 55 22.05 -11.02 -17.60
C SER A 55 22.05 -11.43 -16.13
N LYS A 56 22.25 -10.46 -15.24
CA LYS A 56 22.26 -10.65 -13.79
C LYS A 56 20.91 -10.27 -13.20
N TYR A 57 20.31 -11.14 -12.42
CA TYR A 57 19.04 -10.91 -11.75
C TYR A 57 19.29 -10.86 -10.25
N LEU A 58 18.98 -9.74 -9.61
CA LEU A 58 18.98 -9.67 -8.15
C LEU A 58 17.60 -10.08 -7.66
N VAL A 59 17.53 -11.22 -6.98
CA VAL A 59 16.31 -11.85 -6.51
C VAL A 59 16.30 -11.85 -4.98
N LEU A 60 15.14 -11.56 -4.40
CA LEU A 60 14.87 -11.73 -2.98
C LEU A 60 14.08 -13.03 -2.79
N ARG A 61 14.67 -13.98 -2.09
CA ARG A 61 14.04 -15.26 -1.70
C ARG A 61 13.91 -15.29 -0.19
N GLY A 62 12.68 -15.13 0.31
CA GLY A 62 12.42 -14.95 1.74
C GLY A 62 13.01 -13.62 2.24
N SER A 63 14.15 -13.69 2.93
CA SER A 63 14.91 -12.53 3.44
C SER A 63 16.30 -12.37 2.81
N GLU A 64 16.75 -13.35 2.03
CA GLU A 64 18.08 -13.35 1.43
C GLU A 64 18.06 -12.81 -0.01
N LYS A 65 19.08 -12.04 -0.36
CA LYS A 65 19.29 -11.54 -1.73
C LYS A 65 20.26 -12.46 -2.46
N LEU A 66 19.81 -13.02 -3.57
CA LEU A 66 20.56 -13.93 -4.42
C LEU A 66 20.76 -13.26 -5.78
N THR A 67 21.96 -13.39 -6.34
CA THR A 67 22.23 -12.96 -7.72
C THR A 67 22.22 -14.19 -8.61
N ILE A 68 21.27 -14.27 -9.53
CA ILE A 68 21.17 -15.34 -10.53
C ILE A 68 21.70 -14.79 -11.85
N VAL A 69 22.68 -15.47 -12.45
CA VAL A 69 23.16 -15.16 -13.80
C VAL A 69 22.45 -16.11 -14.76
N ALA A 70 21.74 -15.55 -15.72
CA ALA A 70 20.96 -16.33 -16.68
C ALA A 70 21.08 -15.71 -18.07
N LYS A 71 20.97 -16.54 -19.11
CA LYS A 71 20.97 -16.07 -20.48
C LYS A 71 19.76 -15.19 -20.77
N THR A 72 19.96 -14.20 -21.64
CA THR A 72 18.91 -13.29 -22.08
C THR A 72 18.01 -13.99 -23.10
N GLN A 73 17.12 -14.83 -22.60
CA GLN A 73 16.13 -15.55 -23.39
C GLN A 73 14.80 -15.62 -22.64
N SER A 74 13.75 -16.14 -23.28
CA SER A 74 12.47 -16.37 -22.61
C SER A 74 12.66 -17.26 -21.38
N LEU A 75 12.32 -16.73 -20.20
CA LEU A 75 12.47 -17.42 -18.92
C LEU A 75 11.37 -18.45 -18.67
N GLY A 76 10.22 -18.39 -19.37
CA GLY A 76 9.08 -19.27 -19.08
C GLY A 76 8.54 -19.10 -17.65
N VAL A 77 8.43 -17.84 -17.20
CA VAL A 77 7.94 -17.50 -15.86
C VAL A 77 6.75 -16.56 -15.94
N THR A 78 5.78 -16.77 -15.07
CA THR A 78 4.63 -15.89 -14.92
C THR A 78 4.95 -14.84 -13.84
N LEU A 79 4.91 -13.57 -14.23
CA LEU A 79 5.27 -12.42 -13.40
C LEU A 79 4.03 -11.65 -12.95
N ALA A 80 4.01 -11.23 -11.68
CA ALA A 80 3.01 -10.32 -11.15
C ALA A 80 3.67 -9.09 -10.50
N ASN A 81 3.03 -7.93 -10.65
CA ASN A 81 3.45 -6.69 -9.98
C ASN A 81 3.08 -6.75 -8.50
N ILE A 82 4.03 -6.47 -7.61
CA ILE A 82 3.76 -6.47 -6.17
C ILE A 82 3.02 -5.21 -5.70
N SER A 83 3.05 -4.09 -6.45
CA SER A 83 2.70 -2.78 -5.87
C SER A 83 1.34 -2.18 -6.25
N GLN A 84 0.60 -2.67 -7.25
CA GLN A 84 -0.64 -1.96 -7.66
C GLN A 84 -1.93 -2.45 -6.98
N GLU A 85 -1.97 -3.67 -6.47
CA GLU A 85 -3.19 -4.18 -5.78
C GLU A 85 -3.20 -3.90 -4.28
N ARG A 86 -2.06 -3.54 -3.68
CA ARG A 86 -1.96 -3.37 -2.23
C ARG A 86 -2.41 -2.00 -1.76
N ILE A 87 -2.17 -0.94 -2.53
CA ILE A 87 -2.44 0.42 -2.07
C ILE A 87 -3.56 1.03 -2.90
N VAL A 88 -4.67 1.39 -2.24
CA VAL A 88 -5.82 2.06 -2.86
C VAL A 88 -6.01 3.40 -2.20
N VAL A 89 -5.95 4.49 -2.96
CA VAL A 89 -6.23 5.84 -2.45
C VAL A 89 -7.64 6.25 -2.85
N LYS A 90 -8.49 6.53 -1.87
CA LYS A 90 -9.85 7.06 -2.10
C LYS A 90 -9.97 8.50 -1.61
N ARG A 91 -10.85 9.24 -2.29
CA ARG A 91 -11.13 10.65 -2.01
C ARG A 91 -12.62 10.84 -1.78
N TYR A 92 -12.97 11.47 -0.66
CA TYR A 92 -14.35 11.77 -0.28
C TYR A 92 -14.49 13.29 -0.25
N VAL A 93 -15.30 13.82 -1.17
CA VAL A 93 -15.52 15.25 -1.34
C VAL A 93 -16.79 15.66 -0.61
N GLY A 94 -16.74 16.80 0.08
CA GLY A 94 -17.91 17.37 0.74
C GLY A 94 -17.52 18.19 1.97
N LYS A 95 -18.54 18.52 2.77
CA LYS A 95 -18.30 18.98 4.14
C LYS A 95 -17.65 17.87 4.96
N GLN A 96 -16.83 18.24 5.94
CA GLN A 96 -16.04 17.30 6.73
C GLN A 96 -16.88 16.15 7.31
N GLU A 97 -18.05 16.45 7.87
CA GLU A 97 -18.97 15.45 8.42
C GLU A 97 -19.50 14.47 7.35
N VAL A 98 -19.89 14.98 6.18
CA VAL A 98 -20.40 14.17 5.07
C VAL A 98 -19.30 13.26 4.53
N ALA A 99 -18.09 13.78 4.38
CA ALA A 99 -16.93 13.02 3.93
C ALA A 99 -16.53 11.93 4.93
N ILE A 100 -16.62 12.19 6.23
CA ILE A 100 -16.37 11.20 7.28
C ILE A 100 -17.42 10.09 7.24
N ASN A 101 -18.69 10.42 7.08
CA ASN A 101 -19.75 9.41 7.00
C ASN A 101 -19.60 8.55 5.74
N ALA A 102 -19.34 9.18 4.58
CA ALA A 102 -19.05 8.45 3.34
C ALA A 102 -17.82 7.54 3.46
N PHE A 103 -16.79 7.97 4.20
CA PHE A 103 -15.64 7.14 4.52
C PHE A 103 -16.01 5.95 5.40
N LYS A 104 -16.81 6.13 6.45
CA LYS A 104 -17.24 5.03 7.34
C LYS A 104 -17.98 3.95 6.55
N ASP A 105 -18.94 4.34 5.73
CA ASP A 105 -19.73 3.41 4.91
C ASP A 105 -18.84 2.67 3.88
N ASP A 106 -17.83 3.34 3.34
CA ASP A 106 -16.90 2.73 2.39
C ASP A 106 -15.85 1.85 3.07
N ALA A 107 -15.40 2.22 4.27
CA ALA A 107 -14.41 1.49 5.04
C ALA A 107 -14.89 0.08 5.38
N GLU A 108 -16.18 -0.10 5.67
CA GLU A 108 -16.78 -1.42 5.90
C GLU A 108 -16.69 -2.32 4.65
N ARG A 109 -17.01 -1.77 3.47
CA ARG A 109 -16.88 -2.50 2.19
C ARG A 109 -15.42 -2.83 1.88
N MET A 110 -14.52 -1.88 2.10
CA MET A 110 -13.08 -2.08 1.89
C MET A 110 -12.51 -3.13 2.85
N ALA A 111 -13.01 -3.18 4.08
CA ALA A 111 -12.62 -4.20 5.06
C ALA A 111 -13.04 -5.61 4.61
N SER A 112 -14.22 -5.78 3.99
CA SER A 112 -14.61 -7.08 3.41
C SER A 112 -13.68 -7.54 2.27
N ASP A 113 -13.04 -6.60 1.58
CA ASP A 113 -12.06 -6.88 0.51
C ASP A 113 -10.61 -7.04 1.05
N GLY A 114 -10.42 -6.98 2.38
CA GLY A 114 -9.14 -7.14 3.05
C GLY A 114 -8.26 -5.89 3.09
N TYR A 115 -8.84 -4.71 2.89
CA TYR A 115 -8.15 -3.42 2.98
C TYR A 115 -8.33 -2.77 4.35
N VAL A 116 -7.26 -2.15 4.86
CA VAL A 116 -7.29 -1.33 6.09
C VAL A 116 -6.80 0.09 5.81
N PRO A 117 -7.42 1.11 6.40
CA PRO A 117 -6.96 2.49 6.24
C PRO A 117 -5.66 2.71 7.02
N THR A 118 -4.61 3.18 6.33
CA THR A 118 -3.27 3.41 6.93
C THR A 118 -2.95 4.88 7.10
N ASN A 119 -3.53 5.75 6.29
CA ASN A 119 -3.34 7.20 6.37
C ASN A 119 -4.62 7.95 5.98
N GLN A 120 -4.88 9.06 6.66
CA GLN A 120 -6.02 9.94 6.42
C GLN A 120 -5.55 11.39 6.45
N THR A 121 -5.90 12.17 5.44
CA THR A 121 -5.58 13.59 5.38
C THR A 121 -6.77 14.40 4.90
N TRP A 122 -7.01 15.55 5.55
CA TRP A 122 -8.06 16.49 5.20
C TRP A 122 -7.47 17.71 4.50
N ALA A 123 -8.01 18.02 3.32
CA ALA A 123 -7.74 19.27 2.63
C ALA A 123 -9.01 20.14 2.65
N GLU A 124 -8.93 21.33 3.25
CA GLU A 124 -10.00 22.31 3.14
C GLU A 124 -10.19 22.73 1.68
N GLY A 125 -11.45 22.90 1.28
CA GLY A 125 -11.79 23.44 -0.03
C GLY A 125 -11.31 24.88 -0.13
N SER A 126 -10.74 25.23 -1.28
CA SER A 126 -10.34 26.60 -1.59
C SER A 126 -10.83 27.01 -2.96
N TYR A 127 -11.09 28.31 -3.11
CA TYR A 127 -11.41 28.88 -4.41
C TYR A 127 -10.14 28.97 -5.27
N GLY A 128 -10.23 28.50 -6.50
CA GLY A 128 -9.13 28.63 -7.47
C GLY A 128 -8.86 30.09 -7.86
N CYS A 129 -7.65 30.34 -8.37
CA CYS A 129 -7.21 31.68 -8.78
C CYS A 129 -8.15 32.35 -9.81
N GLY A 130 -8.79 31.56 -10.68
CA GLY A 130 -9.74 32.07 -11.67
C GLY A 130 -10.96 32.74 -11.04
N GLY A 131 -11.49 32.22 -9.93
CA GLY A 131 -12.63 32.82 -9.23
C GLY A 131 -12.27 34.19 -8.65
N PHE A 132 -11.04 34.34 -8.17
CA PHE A 132 -10.53 35.61 -7.63
C PHE A 132 -10.37 36.67 -8.73
N LEU A 133 -9.86 36.29 -9.90
CA LEU A 133 -9.71 37.21 -11.04
C LEU A 133 -11.07 37.69 -11.56
N ILE A 134 -12.07 36.80 -11.61
CA ILE A 134 -13.43 37.15 -12.01
C ILE A 134 -14.05 38.10 -10.98
N ALA A 135 -13.93 37.81 -9.68
CA ALA A 135 -14.43 38.68 -8.63
C ALA A 135 -13.77 40.08 -8.69
N LEU A 136 -12.46 40.14 -8.94
CA LEU A 136 -11.71 41.39 -9.09
C LEU A 136 -12.14 42.18 -10.33
N LEU A 137 -12.37 41.51 -11.47
CA LEU A 137 -12.88 42.16 -12.67
C LEU A 137 -14.30 42.72 -12.45
N LEU A 138 -15.15 42.00 -11.71
CA LEU A 138 -16.50 42.45 -11.40
C LEU A 138 -16.54 43.59 -10.35
N CYS A 139 -15.45 43.84 -9.61
CA CYS A 139 -15.41 44.92 -8.61
C CYS A 139 -15.58 46.30 -9.24
N PHE A 140 -15.24 46.49 -10.52
CA PHE A 140 -15.45 47.75 -11.23
C PHE A 140 -16.93 48.17 -11.33
N ILE A 141 -17.86 47.25 -11.08
CA ILE A 141 -19.32 47.49 -11.13
C ILE A 141 -19.94 47.35 -9.73
N PHE A 142 -19.14 47.36 -8.64
CA PHE A 142 -19.55 47.06 -7.26
C PHE A 142 -20.12 45.65 -7.01
N VAL A 143 -20.62 44.96 -8.04
CA VAL A 143 -21.09 43.56 -7.99
C VAL A 143 -19.98 42.62 -7.53
N GLY A 144 -18.74 42.84 -7.97
CA GLY A 144 -17.61 42.01 -7.56
C GLY A 144 -17.30 42.09 -6.07
N ILE A 145 -17.57 43.20 -5.39
CA ILE A 145 -17.36 43.31 -3.93
C ILE A 145 -18.30 42.35 -3.20
N LEU A 146 -19.56 42.23 -3.63
CA LEU A 146 -20.52 41.28 -3.04
C LEU A 146 -20.12 39.83 -3.31
N VAL A 147 -19.68 39.50 -4.53
CA VAL A 147 -19.16 38.16 -4.87
C VAL A 147 -17.91 37.83 -4.05
N PHE A 148 -17.02 38.80 -3.86
CA PHE A 148 -15.80 38.65 -3.09
C PHE A 148 -16.09 38.38 -1.62
N ILE A 149 -16.98 39.16 -1.00
CA ILE A 149 -17.43 38.94 0.38
C ILE A 149 -18.08 37.56 0.51
N TYR A 150 -18.91 37.15 -0.45
CA TYR A 150 -19.50 35.82 -0.46
C TYR A 150 -18.43 34.71 -0.46
N MET A 151 -17.40 34.81 -1.30
CA MET A 151 -16.29 33.85 -1.35
C MET A 151 -15.41 33.85 -0.10
N LEU A 152 -15.40 34.92 0.69
CA LEU A 152 -14.72 34.95 1.98
C LEU A 152 -15.55 34.30 3.10
N ILE A 153 -16.87 34.31 2.99
CA ILE A 153 -17.80 33.75 4.00
C ILE A 153 -18.06 32.27 3.75
N VAL A 154 -18.30 31.88 2.51
CA VAL A 154 -18.65 30.51 2.13
C VAL A 154 -17.41 29.83 1.57
N LYS A 155 -16.77 28.92 2.30
CA LYS A 155 -15.70 28.08 1.72
C LYS A 155 -16.32 26.94 0.90
N PRO A 156 -15.68 26.53 -0.22
CA PRO A 156 -16.13 25.37 -0.97
C PRO A 156 -15.82 24.07 -0.21
N ASP A 157 -16.42 22.97 -0.66
CA ASP A 157 -16.26 21.66 -0.03
C ASP A 157 -14.80 21.18 -0.04
N GLY A 158 -14.40 20.54 1.07
CA GLY A 158 -13.08 19.95 1.23
C GLY A 158 -13.02 18.53 0.67
N THR A 159 -11.85 17.91 0.82
CA THR A 159 -11.63 16.52 0.42
C THR A 159 -10.89 15.76 1.53
N LEU A 160 -11.49 14.67 2.00
CA LEU A 160 -10.84 13.66 2.81
C LEU A 160 -10.16 12.66 1.88
N THR A 161 -8.85 12.50 2.01
CA THR A 161 -8.08 11.48 1.27
C THR A 161 -7.67 10.38 2.22
N VAL A 162 -8.06 9.15 1.91
CA VAL A 162 -7.75 7.96 2.71
C VAL A 162 -6.94 6.99 1.86
N THR A 163 -5.80 6.58 2.39
CA THR A 163 -4.98 5.52 1.83
C THR A 163 -5.33 4.21 2.51
N TYR A 164 -5.69 3.23 1.71
CA TYR A 164 -5.95 1.86 2.12
C TYR A 164 -4.78 0.96 1.72
N GLU A 165 -4.43 0.03 2.60
CA GLU A 165 -3.47 -1.03 2.33
C GLU A 165 -4.16 -2.40 2.48
N LYS A 166 -3.98 -3.29 1.50
CA LYS A 166 -4.45 -4.67 1.55
C LYS A 166 -3.57 -5.46 2.50
N GLN A 167 -4.15 -6.07 3.52
CA GLN A 167 -3.42 -7.00 4.38
C GLN A 167 -3.01 -8.22 3.55
N SER A 168 -1.78 -8.21 3.03
CA SER A 168 -1.19 -9.41 2.44
C SER A 168 -1.08 -10.46 3.54
N GLU A 169 -1.36 -11.73 3.24
CA GLU A 169 -1.34 -12.92 4.13
C GLU A 169 -0.04 -13.16 4.94
N LYS A 170 0.88 -12.19 5.00
CA LYS A 170 2.06 -12.21 5.84
C LYS A 170 1.74 -11.85 7.30
N SER A 171 0.83 -12.63 7.89
CA SER A 171 0.77 -12.91 9.33
C SER A 171 0.39 -14.36 9.63
N ILE A 172 0.64 -15.29 8.69
CA ILE A 172 0.98 -16.67 9.03
C ILE A 172 2.48 -16.86 8.76
N GLN A 173 3.31 -16.07 9.45
CA GLN A 173 4.63 -16.56 9.79
C GLN A 173 4.42 -17.50 10.96
N ALA A 174 4.61 -18.78 10.70
CA ALA A 174 4.88 -19.76 11.74
C ALA A 174 5.93 -19.16 12.68
N PRO A 175 5.63 -19.02 13.97
CA PRO A 175 6.67 -19.15 14.95
C PRO A 175 6.89 -20.66 15.15
N ASP A 176 8.12 -21.12 14.99
CA ASP A 176 8.61 -22.31 15.70
C ASP A 176 8.67 -22.03 17.22
N ASP A 177 7.60 -21.46 17.78
CA ASP A 177 7.33 -21.37 19.21
C ASP A 177 6.03 -22.13 19.46
N PRO A 178 5.95 -22.98 20.50
CA PRO A 178 4.72 -23.68 20.83
C PRO A 178 3.61 -22.64 21.02
N VAL A 179 2.49 -22.85 20.32
CA VAL A 179 1.26 -22.06 20.39
C VAL A 179 0.93 -21.78 21.86
N GLU A 180 1.28 -20.58 22.33
CA GLU A 180 0.93 -20.14 23.68
C GLU A 180 -0.56 -19.79 23.68
N THR A 181 -1.38 -20.70 24.20
CA THR A 181 -2.74 -20.39 24.61
C THR A 181 -2.71 -19.26 25.64
N GLY A 182 -3.40 -18.16 25.33
CA GLY A 182 -3.51 -16.97 26.17
C GLY A 182 -4.89 -16.83 26.79
N LYS A 183 -4.96 -16.29 28.01
CA LYS A 183 -6.21 -15.89 28.69
C LYS A 183 -6.41 -14.38 28.58
N VAL A 184 -7.66 -13.93 28.53
CA VAL A 184 -7.99 -12.50 28.46
C VAL A 184 -8.07 -11.92 29.86
N CYS A 185 -7.44 -10.75 30.08
CA CYS A 185 -7.54 -10.03 31.35
C CYS A 185 -8.92 -9.37 31.52
N PRO A 186 -9.65 -9.57 32.64
CA PRO A 186 -10.97 -8.98 32.83
C PRO A 186 -10.96 -7.45 32.94
N ASP A 187 -9.86 -6.86 33.45
CA ASP A 187 -9.79 -5.41 33.67
C ASP A 187 -9.42 -4.60 32.43
N CYS A 188 -8.56 -5.13 31.55
CA CYS A 188 -8.03 -4.38 30.40
C CYS A 188 -8.28 -5.04 29.04
N ALA A 189 -8.95 -6.19 29.01
CA ALA A 189 -9.31 -6.94 27.80
C ALA A 189 -8.12 -7.39 26.91
N GLU A 190 -6.89 -7.29 27.41
CA GLU A 190 -5.69 -7.69 26.67
C GLU A 190 -5.40 -9.18 26.85
N VAL A 191 -4.83 -9.83 25.83
CA VAL A 191 -4.45 -11.25 25.88
C VAL A 191 -3.13 -11.39 26.64
N VAL A 192 -3.14 -12.21 27.70
CA VAL A 192 -1.98 -12.48 28.55
C VAL A 192 -1.69 -13.99 28.51
N LYS A 193 -0.42 -14.37 28.64
CA LYS A 193 -0.01 -15.78 28.75
C LYS A 193 -0.83 -16.51 29.83
N GLU A 194 -1.28 -17.74 29.57
CA GLU A 194 -2.07 -18.52 30.55
C GLU A 194 -1.39 -18.63 31.92
N ALA A 195 -0.07 -18.86 31.93
CA ALA A 195 0.74 -18.98 33.14
C ALA A 195 0.95 -17.66 33.91
N ALA A 196 0.47 -16.52 33.41
CA ALA A 196 0.66 -15.24 34.09
C ALA A 196 -0.19 -15.15 35.37
N LYS A 197 0.47 -14.92 36.51
CA LYS A 197 -0.16 -14.57 37.79
C LYS A 197 -0.60 -13.11 37.84
N ILE A 198 0.07 -12.25 37.07
CA ILE A 198 -0.18 -10.80 37.03
C ILE A 198 -0.23 -10.34 35.58
N CYS A 199 -1.23 -9.52 35.23
CA CYS A 199 -1.35 -8.91 33.91
C CYS A 199 -0.20 -7.92 33.67
N ARG A 200 0.49 -8.04 32.53
CA ARG A 200 1.59 -7.14 32.14
C ARG A 200 1.12 -5.70 31.91
N TYR A 201 -0.14 -5.52 31.49
CA TYR A 201 -0.66 -4.24 31.03
C TYR A 201 -1.29 -3.43 32.17
N CYS A 202 -2.21 -4.03 32.93
CA CYS A 202 -2.93 -3.35 34.02
C CYS A 202 -2.54 -3.80 35.43
N ARG A 203 -1.64 -4.78 35.58
CA ARG A 203 -1.24 -5.39 36.86
C ARG A 203 -2.36 -6.08 37.63
N HIS A 204 -3.46 -6.45 36.97
CA HIS A 204 -4.49 -7.31 37.57
C HIS A 204 -3.88 -8.64 38.05
N GLU A 205 -4.17 -9.02 39.30
CA GLU A 205 -3.75 -10.30 39.88
C GLU A 205 -4.79 -11.38 39.55
N PHE A 206 -4.39 -12.38 38.78
CA PHE A 206 -5.23 -13.54 38.51
C PHE A 206 -5.15 -14.47 39.73
N VAL A 207 -6.03 -14.23 40.71
CA VAL A 207 -6.18 -15.10 41.88
C VAL A 207 -6.56 -16.49 41.38
N GLN A 208 -5.73 -17.48 41.72
CA GLN A 208 -5.83 -18.87 41.26
C GLN A 208 -6.94 -19.63 41.99
#